data_AF-A0A1C6DLU0-F1
#
_entry.id   AF-A0A1C6DLU0-F1
#
_cell.length_a   1.000
_cell.length_b   1.000
_cell.length_c   1.000
_cell.angle_alpha   90.00
_cell.angle_beta   90.00
_cell.angle_gamma   90.00
#
_symmetry.space_group_name_H-M   'P 1'
#
loop_
_entity.id
_entity.type
_entity.pdbx_description
1 polymer ?
#
loop_
_entity_poly.entity_id
_entity_poly.type
_entity_poly.pdbx_seq_one_letter_code
_entity_poly.pdbx_strand_id
1 'polypeptide(L)' 'MMSHEYRILERMLVEGKISRQEFKERIDAEYSKLGQKLMNNEIAPDEHVERYNALMELEPQSFGPPQKHEHI' A
#
# COMPACT_ATOMS: atom_id res chain seq x y z
N MET A 1 1.33 11.89 9.63
CA MET A 1 1.74 12.78 8.51
C MET A 1 2.37 11.94 7.38
N MET A 2 1.65 10.91 6.89
CA MET A 2 2.11 9.98 5.83
C MET A 2 1.33 10.18 4.51
N SER A 3 0.39 11.12 4.47
CA SER A 3 -0.54 11.23 3.35
C SER A 3 0.08 11.76 2.07
N HIS A 4 1.33 12.25 2.06
CA HIS A 4 1.83 13.01 0.91
C HIS A 4 2.24 12.11 -0.25
N GLU A 5 3.02 11.05 0.00
CA GLU A 5 3.44 10.09 -1.04
C GLU A 5 2.24 9.32 -1.61
N TYR A 6 1.31 8.96 -0.73
CA TYR A 6 0.09 8.27 -1.11
C TYR A 6 -0.90 9.13 -1.91
N ARG A 7 -1.07 10.41 -1.54
CA ARG A 7 -1.85 11.36 -2.34
C ARG A 7 -1.24 11.59 -3.72
N ILE A 8 0.08 11.47 -3.88
CA ILE A 8 0.73 11.57 -5.19
C ILE A 8 0.35 10.36 -6.05
N LEU A 9 0.40 9.14 -5.50
CA LEU A 9 -0.01 7.92 -6.22
C LEU A 9 -1.49 7.96 -6.63
N GLU A 10 -2.37 8.34 -5.72
CA GLU A 10 -3.80 8.50 -5.99
C GLU A 10 -4.04 9.54 -7.10
N ARG A 11 -3.36 10.69 -7.01
CA ARG A 11 -3.43 11.74 -8.02
C ARG A 11 -2.93 11.26 -9.39
N MET A 12 -1.84 10.50 -9.44
CA MET A 12 -1.34 9.92 -10.69
C MET A 12 -2.36 8.95 -11.32
N LEU A 13 -3.07 8.18 -10.50
CA LEU A 13 -4.15 7.31 -10.97
C LEU A 13 -5.33 8.12 -11.52
N VAL A 14 -5.79 9.14 -10.78
CA VAL A 14 -6.92 10.01 -11.19
C VAL A 14 -6.59 10.82 -12.45
N GLU A 15 -5.35 11.28 -12.58
CA GLU A 15 -4.86 11.99 -13.78
C GLU A 15 -4.59 11.03 -14.96
N GLY A 16 -4.77 9.71 -14.80
CA GLY A 16 -4.53 8.71 -15.84
C GLY A 16 -3.06 8.53 -16.20
N LYS A 17 -2.13 9.00 -15.36
CA LYS A 17 -0.68 8.88 -15.55
C LYS A 17 -0.16 7.47 -15.28
N ILE A 18 -0.87 6.71 -14.45
CA ILE A 18 -0.60 5.29 -14.18
C ILE A 18 -1.89 4.51 -14.35
N SER A 19 -1.75 3.25 -14.75
CA SER A 19 -2.90 2.34 -14.85
C SER A 19 -3.38 1.91 -13.46
N ARG A 20 -4.61 1.39 -13.37
CA ARG A 20 -5.11 0.74 -12.15
C ARG A 20 -4.22 -0.44 -11.74
N GLN A 21 -3.70 -1.19 -12.71
CA GLN A 21 -2.80 -2.31 -12.45
C GLN A 21 -1.48 -1.84 -11.83
N GLU A 22 -0.87 -0.80 -12.42
CA GLU A 22 0.36 -0.22 -11.91
C GLU A 22 0.17 0.41 -10.52
N PHE A 23 -0.97 1.05 -10.27
CA PHE A 23 -1.30 1.54 -8.94
C PHE A 23 -1.38 0.39 -7.92
N LYS A 24 -2.06 -0.71 -8.27
CA LYS A 24 -2.14 -1.90 -7.42
C LYS A 24 -0.77 -2.47 -7.10
N GLU A 25 0.08 -2.66 -8.11
CA GLU A 25 1.44 -3.20 -7.93
C GLU A 25 2.30 -2.33 -7.01
N ARG A 26 2.16 -1.00 -7.11
CA ARG A 26 2.88 -0.07 -6.22
C ARG A 26 2.38 -0.12 -4.78
N ILE A 27 1.07 -0.27 -4.57
CA ILE A 27 0.49 -0.45 -3.23
C ILE A 27 0.92 -1.80 -2.64
N ASP A 28 0.85 -2.89 -3.40
CA ASP A 28 1.28 -4.23 -2.99
C ASP A 28 2.79 -4.25 -2.61
N ALA A 29 3.62 -3.50 -3.34
CA ALA A 29 5.04 -3.33 -3.00
C ALA A 29 5.26 -2.56 -1.69
N GLU A 30 4.47 -1.52 -1.42
CA GLU A 30 4.57 -0.77 -0.16
C GLU A 30 4.11 -1.60 1.04
N TYR A 31 3.05 -2.42 0.90
CA TYR A 31 2.68 -3.41 1.92
C TYR A 31 3.82 -4.39 2.22
N SER A 32 4.45 -4.94 1.18
CA SER A 32 5.58 -5.88 1.33
C SER A 32 6.77 -5.23 2.06
N LYS A 33 7.11 -4.00 1.68
CA LYS A 33 8.18 -3.22 2.32
C LYS A 33 7.85 -2.89 3.77
N LEU A 34 6.60 -2.56 4.08
CA LEU A 34 6.16 -2.31 5.46
C LEU A 34 6.32 -3.56 6.34
N GLY A 35 5.95 -4.73 5.81
CA GLY A 35 6.17 -6.01 6.47
C GLY A 35 7.65 -6.31 6.71
N GLN A 36 8.51 -6.08 5.70
CA GLN A 36 9.97 -6.25 5.86
C GLN A 36 10.55 -5.33 6.93
N LYS A 37 10.12 -4.07 6.99
CA LYS A 37 10.56 -3.12 8.03
C LYS A 37 10.20 -3.61 9.43
N LEU A 38 9.01 -4.19 9.60
CA LEU A 38 8.61 -4.78 10.87
C LEU A 38 9.49 -5.99 11.22
N MET A 39 9.75 -6.89 10.25
CA MET A 39 10.61 -8.06 10.45
C MET A 39 12.06 -7.70 10.77
N ASN A 40 12.55 -6.58 10.21
CA ASN A 40 13.89 -6.05 10.47
C ASN A 40 13.99 -5.21 11.75
N ASN A 41 12.90 -5.09 12.53
CA ASN A 41 12.80 -4.18 13.68
C ASN A 41 13.09 -2.70 13.34
N GLU A 42 12.90 -2.28 12.09
CA GLU A 42 13.06 -0.89 11.64
C GLU A 42 11.87 0.00 12.04
N ILE A 43 10.71 -0.61 12.26
CA ILE A 43 9.51 0.04 12.78
C ILE A 43 8.91 -0.79 13.92
N ALA A 44 8.22 -0.13 14.84
CA ALA A 44 7.49 -0.80 15.89
C ALA A 44 6.14 -1.34 15.39
N PRO A 45 5.55 -2.35 16.07
CA PRO A 45 4.28 -2.93 15.65
C PRO A 45 3.10 -1.95 15.58
N ASP A 46 3.05 -0.98 16.48
CA ASP A 46 2.06 0.11 16.50
C ASP A 46 2.22 1.01 15.26
N GLU A 47 3.46 1.39 14.94
CA GLU A 47 3.77 2.16 13.73
C GLU A 47 3.44 1.39 12.44
N HIS A 48 3.66 0.06 12.43
CA HIS A 48 3.23 -0.79 11.32
C HIS A 48 1.71 -0.73 11.13
N VAL A 49 0.92 -0.85 12.21
CA VAL A 49 -0.55 -0.80 12.13
C VAL A 49 -1.04 0.54 11.60
N GLU A 50 -0.50 1.65 12.08
CA GLU A 50 -0.88 2.98 11.60
C GLU A 50 -0.62 3.16 10.09
N ARG A 51 0.56 2.73 9.64
CA ARG A 51 0.96 2.84 8.23
C ARG A 51 0.17 1.88 7.33
N TYR A 52 -0.11 0.67 7.81
CA TYR A 52 -0.94 -0.30 7.11
C TYR A 52 -2.37 0.22 6.93
N ASN A 53 -2.97 0.78 7.97
CA ASN A 53 -4.30 1.37 7.89
C ASN A 53 -4.35 2.56 6.92
N ALA A 54 -3.30 3.39 6.90
CA ALA A 54 -3.20 4.49 5.94
C ALA A 54 -3.11 3.99 4.48
N LEU A 55 -2.50 2.84 4.23
CA LEU A 55 -2.50 2.18 2.92
C LEU A 55 -3.90 1.65 2.55
N MET A 56 -4.60 1.04 3.50
CA MET A 56 -5.96 0.53 3.33
C MET A 56 -6.97 1.64 2.98
N GLU A 57 -6.82 2.84 3.56
CA GLU A 57 -7.67 3.99 3.26
C GLU A 57 -7.52 4.50 1.81
N LEU A 58 -6.47 4.10 1.09
CA LEU A 58 -6.26 4.41 -0.34
C LEU A 58 -6.83 3.34 -1.27
N GLU A 59 -7.38 2.28 -0.70
CA GLU A 59 -8.02 1.19 -1.43
C GLU A 59 -9.56 1.32 -1.65
N PRO A 60 -10.25 2.50 -1.56
CA PRO A 60 -11.68 2.56 -1.86
C PRO A 60 -11.99 2.33 -3.34
N GLN A 61 -10.97 2.23 -4.21
CA GLN A 61 -11.08 1.58 -5.51
C GLN A 61 -10.98 0.06 -5.28
N SER A 62 -12.10 -0.62 -5.00
CA SER A 62 -12.13 -2.08 -4.80
C SER A 62 -11.33 -2.81 -5.90
N PHE A 63 -10.13 -3.30 -5.57
CA PHE A 63 -9.27 -4.07 -6.47
C PHE A 63 -9.73 -5.54 -6.62
N GLY A 64 -11.00 -5.80 -6.30
CA GLY A 64 -11.53 -7.15 -6.16
C GLY A 64 -11.12 -7.79 -4.82
N PRO A 65 -11.58 -9.02 -4.55
CA PRO A 65 -11.27 -9.71 -3.30
C PRO A 65 -9.76 -9.93 -3.15
N PRO A 66 -9.23 -9.98 -1.91
CA PRO A 66 -7.83 -10.30 -1.65
C PRO A 66 -7.46 -11.60 -2.37
N GLN A 67 -6.47 -11.55 -3.27
CA GLN A 67 -5.89 -12.77 -3.80
C GLN A 67 -5.16 -13.44 -2.65
N LYS A 68 -5.43 -14.73 -2.42
CA LYS A 68 -4.68 -15.51 -1.43
C LYS A 68 -3.23 -15.54 -1.89
N HIS A 69 -2.32 -14.97 -1.09
CA HIS A 69 -0.90 -15.18 -1.29
C HIS A 69 -0.59 -16.64 -0.95
N GLU A 70 -0.54 -17.51 -1.96
CA GLU A 70 -0.02 -18.86 -1.80
C GLU A 70 1.51 -18.79 -1.76
N HIS A 71 2.07 -18.84 -0.55
CA HIS A 71 3.48 -19.14 -0.37
C HIS A 71 3.66 -20.66 -0.43
N ILE A 72 4.06 -21.19 -1.60
CA ILE A 72 4.52 -22.57 -1.80
C ILE A 72 6.00 -22.72 -1.47
#